data_AF-A0A259CD65-F1
#
_entry.id   AF-A0A259CD65-F1
#
_cell.length_a   1.000
_cell.length_b   1.000
_cell.length_c   1.000
_cell.angle_alpha   90.00
_cell.angle_beta   90.00
_cell.angle_gamma   90.00
#
_symmetry.space_group_name_H-M   'P 1'
#
loop_
_entity.id
_entity.type
_entity.pdbx_description
1 polymer ?
#
loop_
_entity_poly.entity_id
_entity_poly.type
_entity_poly.pdbx_seq_one_letter_code
_entity_poly.pdbx_strand_id
1 'polypeptide(L)'
;MLKPTYAIPALPPEAEIETVPVLKALARASRALADLKGQAKTIPNQGILIDTLALQEAKASSEVENIVTTQDELFQADVFPDNPQSPAAKEVALYRDALRLGYARLGETGGLIPNSALIDMFRLLKGRSDAFRATPGTALKNEQTGEIVFVPPQDAREIVSHMTALERFINDDDLCALDPLIKMALIHHQFESIHPFPDGNGRIGRILNVLYLTRTGLLEIPVLYLSRFITRNKAEYYRHLQAVRDTGDWEAWVIYMLEAVAETSATTVE
;
A
#
# COMPACT_ATOMS: atom_id res chain seq x y z
N MET A 1 21.50 21.02 -3.33
CA MET A 1 20.89 19.72 -2.97
C MET A 1 19.48 19.98 -2.49
N LEU A 2 18.52 19.15 -2.91
CA LEU A 2 17.15 19.21 -2.39
C LEU A 2 17.17 18.92 -0.87
N LYS A 3 16.35 19.62 -0.10
CA LYS A 3 16.19 19.39 1.33
C LYS A 3 14.84 18.69 1.58
N PRO A 4 14.76 17.68 2.46
CA PRO A 4 13.49 17.08 2.82
C PRO A 4 12.49 18.14 3.29
N THR A 5 11.25 18.05 2.82
CA THR A 5 10.18 19.00 3.18
C THR A 5 9.35 18.54 4.37
N TYR A 6 9.61 17.33 4.88
CA TYR A 6 8.95 16.72 6.02
C TYR A 6 9.99 16.01 6.88
N ALA A 7 9.92 16.23 8.19
CA ALA A 7 10.67 15.44 9.15
C ALA A 7 9.83 14.21 9.50
N ILE A 8 10.28 13.04 9.05
CA ILE A 8 9.58 11.78 9.30
C ILE A 8 9.60 11.49 10.81
N PRO A 9 8.42 11.36 11.47
CA PRO A 9 8.36 11.14 12.91
C PRO A 9 8.78 9.70 13.25
N ALA A 10 9.16 9.49 14.51
CA ALA A 10 9.27 8.15 15.07
C ALA A 10 7.91 7.42 15.04
N LEU A 11 7.95 6.09 15.04
CA LEU A 11 6.76 5.25 15.11
C LEU A 11 6.64 4.62 16.52
N PRO A 12 5.45 4.65 17.14
CA PRO A 12 4.26 5.39 16.72
C PRO A 12 4.47 6.92 16.81
N PRO A 13 3.79 7.73 15.98
CA PRO A 13 3.89 9.18 16.06
C PRO A 13 3.32 9.69 17.39
N GLU A 14 3.90 10.77 17.93
CA GLU A 14 3.44 11.45 19.14
C GLU A 14 2.18 12.30 18.86
N ALA A 15 1.08 11.65 18.46
CA ALA A 15 -0.20 12.27 18.17
C ALA A 15 -1.35 11.50 18.84
N GLU A 16 -2.41 12.20 19.22
CA GLU A 16 -3.65 11.56 19.68
C GLU A 16 -4.39 10.97 18.46
N ILE A 17 -4.32 9.65 18.30
CA ILE A 17 -4.90 8.95 17.14
C ILE A 17 -6.25 8.28 17.49
N GLU A 18 -6.41 7.77 18.71
CA GLU A 18 -7.64 7.05 19.13
C GLU A 18 -8.76 8.02 19.55
N THR A 19 -9.11 8.93 18.66
CA THR A 19 -10.18 9.90 18.89
C THR A 19 -11.55 9.25 18.68
N VAL A 20 -12.62 9.87 19.22
CA VAL A 20 -13.99 9.36 19.05
C VAL A 20 -14.38 9.19 17.57
N PRO A 21 -14.07 10.13 16.65
CA PRO A 21 -14.29 9.94 15.22
C PRO A 21 -13.56 8.71 14.65
N VAL A 22 -12.27 8.54 14.96
CA VAL A 22 -11.47 7.40 14.51
C VAL A 22 -12.05 6.08 15.00
N LEU A 23 -12.40 5.98 16.29
CA LEU A 23 -12.97 4.76 16.87
C LEU A 23 -14.34 4.41 16.25
N LYS A 24 -15.14 5.42 15.87
CA LYS A 24 -16.40 5.20 15.15
C LYS A 24 -16.18 4.72 13.71
N ALA A 25 -15.19 5.26 13.00
CA ALA A 25 -14.82 4.79 11.66
C ALA A 25 -14.26 3.36 11.73
N LEU A 26 -13.40 3.09 12.72
CA LEU A 26 -12.81 1.78 12.99
C LEU A 26 -13.89 0.72 13.20
N ALA A 27 -14.91 1.02 14.01
CA ALA A 27 -16.01 0.10 14.27
C ALA A 27 -16.82 -0.27 13.01
N ARG A 28 -16.83 0.59 11.97
CA ARG A 28 -17.47 0.29 10.67
C ARG A 28 -16.54 -0.54 9.79
N ALA A 29 -15.28 -0.10 9.66
CA ALA A 29 -14.26 -0.78 8.88
C ALA A 29 -14.04 -2.23 9.35
N SER A 30 -13.91 -2.43 10.66
CA SER A 30 -13.73 -3.75 11.29
C SER A 30 -14.90 -4.69 10.98
N ARG A 31 -16.15 -4.21 11.06
CA ARG A 31 -17.34 -5.03 10.73
C ARG A 31 -17.38 -5.43 9.26
N ALA A 32 -17.15 -4.48 8.36
CA ALA A 32 -17.17 -4.75 6.92
C ALA A 32 -16.04 -5.71 6.52
N LEU A 33 -14.84 -5.53 7.07
CA LEU A 33 -13.71 -6.42 6.82
C LEU A 33 -13.94 -7.82 7.38
N ALA A 34 -14.56 -7.94 8.55
CA ALA A 34 -14.91 -9.23 9.15
C ALA A 34 -15.93 -10.00 8.29
N ASP A 35 -16.91 -9.30 7.69
CA ASP A 35 -17.86 -9.91 6.75
C ASP A 35 -17.15 -10.40 5.48
N LEU A 36 -16.29 -9.56 4.87
CA LEU A 36 -15.44 -9.97 3.75
C LEU A 36 -14.60 -11.21 4.08
N LYS A 37 -13.93 -11.23 5.24
CA LYS A 37 -13.16 -12.39 5.71
C LYS A 37 -14.05 -13.63 5.85
N GLY A 38 -15.26 -13.48 6.38
CA GLY A 38 -16.22 -14.57 6.53
C GLY A 38 -16.65 -15.16 5.18
N GLN A 39 -16.97 -14.31 4.22
CA GLN A 39 -17.45 -14.69 2.89
C GLN A 39 -16.33 -15.29 2.03
N ALA A 40 -15.12 -14.73 2.09
CA ALA A 40 -13.97 -15.27 1.37
C ALA A 40 -13.65 -16.74 1.75
N LYS A 41 -14.03 -17.18 2.97
CA LYS A 41 -13.89 -18.58 3.41
C LYS A 41 -14.91 -19.54 2.81
N THR A 42 -16.09 -19.06 2.42
CA THR A 42 -17.16 -19.93 1.91
C THR A 42 -16.96 -20.29 0.44
N ILE A 43 -16.08 -19.57 -0.26
CA ILE A 43 -15.83 -19.73 -1.68
C ILE A 43 -14.94 -20.97 -1.91
N PRO A 44 -15.43 -22.01 -2.63
CA PRO A 44 -14.74 -23.31 -2.74
C PRO A 44 -13.35 -23.26 -3.37
N ASN A 45 -13.07 -22.25 -4.20
CA ASN A 45 -11.77 -22.07 -4.84
C ASN A 45 -11.21 -20.67 -4.54
N GLN A 46 -10.57 -20.53 -3.39
CA GLN A 46 -9.92 -19.30 -2.96
C GLN A 46 -8.81 -18.82 -3.91
N GLY A 47 -8.20 -19.73 -4.68
CA GLY A 47 -7.22 -19.37 -5.72
C GLY A 47 -7.82 -18.44 -6.79
N ILE A 48 -9.07 -18.68 -7.20
CA ILE A 48 -9.77 -17.82 -8.16
C ILE A 48 -9.98 -16.40 -7.59
N LEU A 49 -10.22 -16.27 -6.29
CA LEU A 49 -10.37 -14.97 -5.65
C LEU A 49 -9.06 -14.20 -5.62
N ILE A 50 -7.96 -14.87 -5.26
CA ILE A 50 -6.63 -14.26 -5.31
C ILE A 50 -6.38 -13.77 -6.72
N ASP A 51 -6.64 -14.57 -7.75
CA ASP A 51 -6.34 -14.20 -9.13
C ASP A 51 -7.22 -13.05 -9.63
N THR A 52 -8.53 -13.12 -9.38
CA THR A 52 -9.49 -12.13 -9.88
C THR A 52 -9.39 -10.82 -9.12
N LEU A 53 -9.41 -10.86 -7.78
CA LEU A 53 -9.40 -9.67 -6.95
C LEU A 53 -8.01 -9.03 -6.92
N ALA A 54 -6.92 -9.80 -6.95
CA ALA A 54 -5.59 -9.22 -7.13
C ALA A 54 -5.45 -8.51 -8.47
N LEU A 55 -6.06 -9.02 -9.56
CA LEU A 55 -6.06 -8.33 -10.84
C LEU A 55 -6.86 -7.02 -10.82
N GLN A 56 -8.02 -7.01 -10.16
CA GLN A 56 -8.78 -5.77 -10.00
C GLN A 56 -8.00 -4.74 -9.16
N GLU A 57 -7.45 -5.17 -8.03
CA GLU A 57 -6.57 -4.37 -7.18
C GLU A 57 -5.36 -3.85 -7.95
N ALA A 58 -4.70 -4.70 -8.73
CA ALA A 58 -3.56 -4.34 -9.56
C ALA A 58 -3.92 -3.26 -10.58
N LYS A 59 -5.09 -3.40 -11.23
CA LYS A 59 -5.59 -2.43 -12.21
C LYS A 59 -5.83 -1.08 -11.56
N ALA A 60 -6.64 -1.01 -10.48
CA ALA A 60 -6.94 0.27 -9.84
C ALA A 60 -5.70 0.90 -9.21
N SER A 61 -4.84 0.10 -8.57
CA SER A 61 -3.58 0.55 -7.97
C SER A 61 -2.65 1.17 -9.02
N SER A 62 -2.60 0.59 -10.22
CA SER A 62 -1.80 1.14 -11.32
C SER A 62 -2.42 2.41 -11.91
N GLU A 63 -3.75 2.52 -11.93
CA GLU A 63 -4.48 3.72 -12.36
C GLU A 63 -4.19 4.93 -11.45
N VAL A 64 -3.97 4.72 -10.14
CA VAL A 64 -3.49 5.78 -9.23
C VAL A 64 -2.17 6.39 -9.74
N GLU A 65 -1.30 5.58 -10.33
CA GLU A 65 -0.02 6.02 -10.92
C GLU A 65 -0.14 6.39 -12.42
N ASN A 66 -1.36 6.69 -12.91
CA ASN A 66 -1.66 7.03 -14.30
C ASN A 66 -1.35 5.90 -15.32
N ILE A 67 -1.26 4.64 -14.87
CA ILE A 67 -1.12 3.46 -15.73
C ILE A 67 -2.51 2.88 -15.98
N VAL A 68 -3.09 3.16 -17.15
CA VAL A 68 -4.47 2.78 -17.52
C VAL A 68 -4.46 1.62 -18.51
N THR A 69 -5.29 0.60 -18.28
CA THR A 69 -5.47 -0.57 -19.16
C THR A 69 -6.91 -1.11 -19.09
N THR A 70 -7.27 -2.02 -19.98
CA THR A 70 -8.61 -2.65 -20.06
C THR A 70 -8.59 -4.10 -19.56
N GLN A 71 -9.76 -4.66 -19.24
CA GLN A 71 -9.85 -6.08 -18.83
C GLN A 71 -9.37 -7.01 -19.97
N ASP A 72 -9.73 -6.72 -21.22
CA ASP A 72 -9.33 -7.52 -22.37
C ASP A 72 -7.80 -7.52 -22.55
N GLU A 73 -7.14 -6.36 -22.40
CA GLU A 73 -5.69 -6.26 -22.46
C GLU A 73 -5.01 -7.04 -21.33
N LEU A 74 -5.58 -7.05 -20.13
CA LEU A 74 -5.08 -7.82 -18.98
C LEU A 74 -5.18 -9.33 -19.23
N PHE A 75 -6.34 -9.80 -19.69
CA PHE A 75 -6.51 -11.21 -20.04
C PHE A 75 -5.55 -11.63 -21.16
N GLN A 76 -5.32 -10.77 -22.15
CA GLN A 76 -4.34 -11.05 -23.21
C GLN A 76 -2.91 -11.12 -22.67
N ALA A 77 -2.52 -10.23 -21.75
CA ALA A 77 -1.19 -10.27 -21.13
C ALA A 77 -0.96 -11.53 -20.30
N ASP A 78 -2.01 -12.08 -19.68
CA ASP A 78 -1.96 -13.34 -18.93
C ASP A 78 -1.83 -14.57 -19.82
N VAL A 79 -2.51 -14.57 -20.98
CA VAL A 79 -2.43 -15.66 -21.95
C VAL A 79 -1.11 -15.62 -22.74
N PHE A 80 -0.57 -14.42 -22.98
CA PHE A 80 0.64 -14.21 -23.77
C PHE A 80 1.71 -13.38 -23.01
N PRO A 81 2.32 -13.93 -21.95
CA PRO A 81 3.25 -13.21 -21.08
C PRO A 81 4.56 -12.80 -21.78
N ASP A 82 4.97 -13.52 -22.82
CA ASP A 82 6.21 -13.25 -23.57
C ASP A 82 6.07 -12.12 -24.60
N ASN A 83 4.84 -11.74 -24.97
CA ASN A 83 4.58 -10.66 -25.93
C ASN A 83 3.29 -9.87 -25.61
N PRO A 84 3.23 -9.21 -24.44
CA PRO A 84 2.06 -8.42 -24.07
C PRO A 84 1.92 -7.24 -25.04
N GLN A 85 0.79 -7.16 -25.73
CA GLN A 85 0.49 -6.11 -26.71
C GLN A 85 0.38 -4.72 -26.06
N SER A 86 0.15 -4.67 -24.74
CA SER A 86 -0.02 -3.43 -23.96
C SER A 86 1.04 -3.33 -22.85
N PRO A 87 1.95 -2.34 -22.89
CA PRO A 87 2.88 -2.05 -21.80
C PRO A 87 2.19 -1.76 -20.47
N ALA A 88 0.99 -1.15 -20.50
CA ALA A 88 0.19 -0.90 -19.31
C ALA A 88 -0.33 -2.20 -18.70
N ALA A 89 -0.83 -3.12 -19.52
CA ALA A 89 -1.26 -4.45 -19.06
C ALA A 89 -0.10 -5.23 -18.44
N LYS A 90 1.11 -5.11 -19.01
CA LYS A 90 2.33 -5.70 -18.43
C LYS A 90 2.64 -5.14 -17.04
N GLU A 91 2.59 -3.81 -16.85
CA GLU A 91 2.83 -3.20 -15.53
C GLU A 91 1.77 -3.65 -14.49
N VAL A 92 0.51 -3.85 -14.89
CA VAL A 92 -0.54 -4.38 -14.01
C VAL A 92 -0.30 -5.86 -13.68
N ALA A 93 0.10 -6.69 -14.64
CA ALA A 93 0.45 -8.08 -14.38
C ALA A 93 1.63 -8.20 -13.40
N LEU A 94 2.65 -7.35 -13.56
CA LEU A 94 3.79 -7.28 -12.63
C LEU A 94 3.38 -6.85 -11.22
N TYR A 95 2.36 -6.00 -11.06
CA TYR A 95 1.80 -5.70 -9.74
C TYR A 95 1.17 -6.93 -9.09
N ARG A 96 0.32 -7.66 -9.82
CA ARG A 96 -0.27 -8.90 -9.30
C ARG A 96 0.82 -9.88 -8.88
N ASP A 97 1.83 -10.04 -9.71
CA ASP A 97 2.91 -10.99 -9.44
C ASP A 97 3.77 -10.53 -8.26
N ALA A 98 3.96 -9.22 -8.06
CA ALA A 98 4.58 -8.67 -6.85
C ALA A 98 3.74 -8.94 -5.60
N LEU A 99 2.41 -8.78 -5.65
CA LEU A 99 1.51 -9.11 -4.54
C LEU A 99 1.59 -10.60 -4.19
N ARG A 100 1.56 -11.48 -5.20
CA ARG A 100 1.71 -12.94 -5.01
C ARG A 100 3.07 -13.28 -4.38
N LEU A 101 4.15 -12.66 -4.86
CA LEU A 101 5.48 -12.84 -4.29
C LEU A 101 5.50 -12.39 -2.82
N GLY A 102 4.95 -11.22 -2.50
CA GLY A 102 4.84 -10.73 -1.13
C GLY A 102 4.06 -11.67 -0.22
N TYR A 103 2.94 -12.23 -0.70
CA TYR A 103 2.14 -13.19 0.05
C TYR A 103 2.86 -14.53 0.26
N ALA A 104 3.58 -15.01 -0.76
CA ALA A 104 4.43 -16.20 -0.62
C ALA A 104 5.55 -15.98 0.41
N ARG A 105 6.23 -14.83 0.34
CA ARG A 105 7.26 -14.43 1.32
C ARG A 105 6.71 -14.38 2.74
N LEU A 106 5.50 -13.86 2.93
CA LEU A 106 4.84 -13.82 4.25
C LEU A 106 4.68 -15.22 4.86
N GLY A 107 4.36 -16.23 4.03
CA GLY A 107 4.29 -17.63 4.46
C GLY A 107 5.67 -18.20 4.80
N GLU A 108 6.69 -17.95 3.96
CA GLU A 108 8.06 -18.44 4.14
C GLU A 108 8.73 -17.89 5.41
N THR A 109 8.42 -16.66 5.79
CA THR A 109 9.01 -15.96 6.95
C THR A 109 8.21 -16.16 8.24
N GLY A 110 7.18 -17.01 8.24
CA GLY A 110 6.34 -17.25 9.42
C GLY A 110 5.51 -16.03 9.84
N GLY A 111 5.09 -15.20 8.89
CA GLY A 111 4.27 -14.01 9.13
C GLY A 111 5.06 -12.70 9.24
N LEU A 112 6.38 -12.72 9.04
CA LEU A 112 7.18 -11.48 9.05
C LEU A 112 7.19 -10.81 7.67
N ILE A 113 7.15 -9.48 7.65
CA ILE A 113 7.32 -8.67 6.42
C ILE A 113 8.66 -7.95 6.53
N PRO A 114 9.79 -8.59 6.18
CA PRO A 114 11.10 -7.95 6.22
C PRO A 114 11.28 -6.99 5.05
N ASN A 115 12.19 -6.02 5.18
CA ASN A 115 12.57 -5.10 4.10
C ASN A 115 13.06 -5.83 2.85
N SER A 116 13.66 -7.02 2.99
CA SER A 116 14.05 -7.87 1.86
C SER A 116 12.85 -8.30 1.01
N ALA A 117 11.69 -8.57 1.61
CA ALA A 117 10.47 -8.89 0.89
C ALA A 117 9.97 -7.69 0.08
N LEU A 118 10.02 -6.47 0.65
CA LEU A 118 9.68 -5.23 -0.06
C LEU A 118 10.61 -4.99 -1.25
N ILE A 119 11.92 -5.25 -1.08
CA ILE A 119 12.91 -5.13 -2.14
C ILE A 119 12.65 -6.16 -3.25
N ASP A 120 12.38 -7.41 -2.91
CA ASP A 120 12.07 -8.45 -3.90
C ASP A 120 10.81 -8.13 -4.71
N MET A 121 9.76 -7.64 -4.05
CA MET A 121 8.55 -7.16 -4.73
C MET A 121 8.85 -5.98 -5.67
N PHE A 122 9.64 -5.00 -5.23
CA PHE A 122 10.05 -3.87 -6.08
C PHE A 122 10.84 -4.34 -7.31
N ARG A 123 11.78 -5.26 -7.13
CA ARG A 123 12.61 -5.81 -8.21
C ARG A 123 11.76 -6.51 -9.26
N LEU A 124 10.78 -7.31 -8.83
CA LEU A 124 9.82 -7.93 -9.72
C LEU A 124 8.96 -6.85 -10.42
N LEU A 125 8.33 -5.97 -9.65
CA LEU A 125 7.42 -4.93 -10.14
C LEU A 125 8.05 -4.07 -11.24
N LYS A 126 9.33 -3.71 -11.07
CA LYS A 126 10.03 -2.80 -11.99
C LYS A 126 11.00 -3.50 -12.95
N GLY A 127 11.20 -4.81 -12.83
CA GLY A 127 12.21 -5.54 -13.60
C GLY A 127 13.64 -5.01 -13.34
N ARG A 128 13.96 -4.70 -12.09
CA ARG A 128 15.24 -4.10 -11.66
C ARG A 128 15.97 -5.01 -10.68
N SER A 129 17.26 -4.76 -10.47
CA SER A 129 18.08 -5.42 -9.45
C SER A 129 18.39 -4.53 -8.24
N ASP A 130 17.95 -3.28 -8.28
CA ASP A 130 18.24 -2.28 -7.24
C ASP A 130 17.52 -2.60 -5.92
N ALA A 131 17.87 -1.86 -4.87
CA ALA A 131 17.21 -1.88 -3.56
C ALA A 131 16.69 -0.47 -3.24
N PHE A 132 16.82 -0.02 -1.99
CA PHE A 132 16.51 1.36 -1.62
C PHE A 132 17.42 2.37 -2.34
N ARG A 133 16.90 3.57 -2.56
CA ARG A 133 17.63 4.67 -3.22
C ARG A 133 18.88 5.02 -2.44
N ALA A 134 20.01 5.06 -3.15
CA ALA A 134 21.27 5.59 -2.61
C ALA A 134 21.62 6.97 -3.17
N THR A 135 21.03 7.35 -4.30
CA THR A 135 21.32 8.61 -5.01
C THR A 135 20.30 9.68 -4.63
N PRO A 136 20.73 10.90 -4.23
CA PRO A 136 19.83 12.01 -3.95
C PRO A 136 19.26 12.61 -5.25
N GLY A 137 18.19 13.40 -5.14
CA GLY A 137 17.54 14.09 -6.25
C GLY A 137 16.06 13.77 -6.42
N THR A 138 15.52 12.84 -5.64
CA THR A 138 14.10 12.47 -5.69
C THR A 138 13.24 13.60 -5.12
N ALA A 139 12.23 14.00 -5.88
CA ALA A 139 11.16 14.90 -5.47
C ALA A 139 9.87 14.52 -6.20
N LEU A 140 8.75 14.57 -5.50
CA LEU A 140 7.42 14.41 -6.09
C LEU A 140 6.99 15.78 -6.61
N LYS A 141 6.54 15.81 -7.85
CA LYS A 141 6.12 17.03 -8.53
C LYS A 141 4.67 16.91 -8.96
N ASN A 142 3.97 18.03 -8.94
CA ASN A 142 2.68 18.14 -9.59
C ASN A 142 2.89 18.02 -11.11
N GLU A 143 2.19 17.08 -11.76
CA GLU A 143 2.35 16.82 -13.19
C GLU A 143 1.91 18.01 -14.07
N GLN A 144 0.95 18.81 -13.61
CA GLN A 144 0.40 19.93 -14.37
C GLN A 144 1.22 21.22 -14.20
N THR A 145 1.67 21.52 -12.98
CA THR A 145 2.40 22.76 -12.68
C THR A 145 3.92 22.59 -12.70
N GLY A 146 4.42 21.36 -12.57
CA GLY A 146 5.84 21.05 -12.42
C GLY A 146 6.42 21.40 -11.04
N GLU A 147 5.60 21.96 -10.15
CA GLU A 147 6.02 22.38 -8.81
C GLU A 147 6.35 21.17 -7.94
N ILE A 148 7.37 21.33 -7.09
CA ILE A 148 7.73 20.31 -6.11
C ILE A 148 6.68 20.32 -5.01
N VAL A 149 5.96 19.20 -4.88
CA VAL A 149 4.96 18.98 -3.83
C VAL A 149 5.62 18.43 -2.57
N PHE A 150 6.59 17.53 -2.74
CA PHE A 150 7.21 16.83 -1.61
C PHE A 150 8.63 16.41 -1.94
N VAL A 151 9.54 16.56 -0.97
CA VAL A 151 10.91 16.04 -1.03
C VAL A 151 11.10 15.00 0.09
N PRO A 152 11.26 13.70 -0.24
CA PRO A 152 11.53 12.65 0.75
C PRO A 152 12.97 12.74 1.29
N PRO A 153 13.35 11.88 2.26
CA PRO A 153 14.74 11.71 2.67
C PRO A 153 15.69 11.49 1.47
N GLN A 154 16.84 12.16 1.55
CA GLN A 154 17.85 12.19 0.49
C GLN A 154 19.13 11.41 0.87
N ASP A 155 19.38 11.18 2.16
CA ASP A 155 20.52 10.39 2.64
C ASP A 155 20.15 8.90 2.69
N ALA A 156 21.00 8.06 2.08
CA ALA A 156 20.77 6.62 1.99
C ALA A 156 20.68 5.92 3.37
N ARG A 157 21.49 6.38 4.35
CA ARG A 157 21.47 5.82 5.71
C ARG A 157 20.21 6.23 6.45
N GLU A 158 19.72 7.44 6.21
CA GLU A 158 18.44 7.90 6.75
C GLU A 158 17.28 7.03 6.22
N ILE A 159 17.25 6.75 4.90
CA ILE A 159 16.25 5.86 4.29
C ILE A 159 16.29 4.48 4.93
N VAL A 160 17.48 3.87 5.05
CA VAL A 160 17.65 2.56 5.69
C VAL A 160 17.20 2.58 7.15
N SER A 161 17.54 3.64 7.90
CA SER A 161 17.13 3.80 9.29
C SER A 161 15.60 3.85 9.43
N HIS A 162 14.93 4.66 8.61
CA HIS A 162 13.46 4.77 8.64
C HIS A 162 12.78 3.48 8.21
N MET A 163 13.29 2.80 7.17
CA MET A 163 12.76 1.49 6.75
C MET A 163 12.98 0.41 7.80
N THR A 164 14.08 0.46 8.57
CA THR A 164 14.33 -0.46 9.68
C THR A 164 13.34 -0.21 10.82
N ALA A 165 13.10 1.06 11.16
CA ALA A 165 12.10 1.43 12.16
C ALA A 165 10.68 1.02 11.73
N LEU A 166 10.34 1.20 10.45
CA LEU A 166 9.07 0.78 9.87
C LEU A 166 8.91 -0.75 9.89
N GLU A 167 9.94 -1.50 9.50
CA GLU A 167 9.93 -2.98 9.58
C GLU A 167 9.68 -3.45 11.02
N ARG A 168 10.34 -2.84 12.00
CA ARG A 168 10.09 -3.14 13.41
C ARG A 168 8.64 -2.82 13.78
N PHE A 169 8.12 -1.65 13.40
CA PHE A 169 6.74 -1.28 13.69
C PHE A 169 5.72 -2.23 13.07
N ILE A 170 5.97 -2.73 11.86
CA ILE A 170 5.12 -3.71 11.18
C ILE A 170 5.11 -5.06 11.91
N ASN A 171 6.27 -5.51 12.39
CA ASN A 171 6.47 -6.89 12.83
C ASN A 171 6.45 -7.11 14.35
N ASP A 172 6.63 -6.04 15.14
CA ASP A 172 6.57 -6.05 16.61
C ASP A 172 5.17 -5.60 17.06
N ASP A 173 4.35 -6.57 17.45
CA ASP A 173 2.97 -6.30 17.88
C ASP A 173 2.92 -5.66 19.28
N ASP A 174 3.94 -5.87 20.11
CA ASP A 174 4.04 -5.31 21.46
C ASP A 174 4.47 -3.84 21.45
N LEU A 175 5.04 -3.36 20.34
CA LEU A 175 5.52 -1.97 20.20
C LEU A 175 4.40 -0.94 20.24
N CYS A 176 3.18 -1.33 19.87
CA CYS A 176 2.05 -0.39 19.75
C CYS A 176 0.72 -1.11 19.89
N ALA A 177 -0.10 -0.66 20.86
CA ALA A 177 -1.40 -1.25 21.17
C ALA A 177 -2.56 -0.79 20.24
N LEU A 178 -2.27 0.03 19.22
CA LEU A 178 -3.29 0.49 18.27
C LEU A 178 -3.89 -0.69 17.51
N ASP A 179 -5.18 -0.59 17.19
CA ASP A 179 -5.85 -1.55 16.32
C ASP A 179 -5.10 -1.69 14.97
N PRO A 180 -4.95 -2.90 14.42
CA PRO A 180 -4.23 -3.10 13.17
C PRO A 180 -4.75 -2.27 11.99
N LEU A 181 -6.03 -1.91 11.92
CA LEU A 181 -6.53 -1.04 10.86
C LEU A 181 -6.02 0.40 10.97
N ILE A 182 -5.89 0.92 12.20
CA ILE A 182 -5.26 2.21 12.46
C ILE A 182 -3.76 2.11 12.15
N LYS A 183 -3.10 1.06 12.64
CA LYS A 183 -1.67 0.82 12.44
C LYS A 183 -1.32 0.71 10.94
N MET A 184 -2.18 0.08 10.14
CA MET A 184 -2.07 0.01 8.68
C MET A 184 -2.04 1.40 8.04
N ALA A 185 -2.93 2.32 8.45
CA ALA A 185 -2.93 3.69 7.94
C ALA A 185 -1.62 4.43 8.25
N LEU A 186 -1.06 4.24 9.45
CA LEU A 186 0.24 4.83 9.82
C LEU A 186 1.40 4.22 9.02
N ILE A 187 1.42 2.90 8.86
CA ILE A 187 2.40 2.18 8.05
C ILE A 187 2.40 2.73 6.62
N HIS A 188 1.22 2.90 6.04
CA HIS A 188 1.06 3.40 4.68
C HIS A 188 1.63 4.81 4.53
N HIS A 189 1.24 5.74 5.42
CA HIS A 189 1.74 7.12 5.38
C HIS A 189 3.27 7.17 5.55
N GLN A 190 3.81 6.40 6.49
CA GLN A 190 5.24 6.37 6.75
C GLN A 190 5.99 5.86 5.52
N PHE A 191 5.55 4.74 4.92
CA PHE A 191 6.17 4.18 3.72
C PHE A 191 6.18 5.18 2.56
N GLU A 192 5.04 5.83 2.29
CA GLU A 192 4.92 6.85 1.24
C GLU A 192 5.80 8.08 1.50
N SER A 193 6.02 8.43 2.77
CA SER A 193 6.86 9.56 3.19
C SER A 193 8.35 9.24 3.16
N ILE A 194 8.75 8.01 3.47
CA ILE A 194 10.13 7.54 3.26
C ILE A 194 10.45 7.49 1.76
N HIS A 195 9.48 7.04 0.96
CA HIS A 195 9.60 6.90 -0.49
C HIS A 195 10.88 6.15 -0.90
N PRO A 196 11.12 4.92 -0.39
CA PRO A 196 12.43 4.30 -0.36
C PRO A 196 12.97 3.88 -1.74
N PHE A 197 12.11 3.71 -2.74
CA PHE A 197 12.50 3.23 -4.07
C PHE A 197 12.56 4.37 -5.11
N PRO A 198 13.30 4.20 -6.22
CA PRO A 198 13.33 5.17 -7.33
C PRO A 198 11.98 5.43 -8.00
N ASP A 199 11.12 4.40 -8.03
CA ASP A 199 9.79 4.38 -8.62
C ASP A 199 8.99 3.23 -7.96
N GLY A 200 7.67 3.20 -8.15
CA GLY A 200 6.82 2.10 -7.70
C GLY A 200 6.43 2.15 -6.22
N ASN A 201 6.79 3.21 -5.50
CA ASN A 201 6.48 3.38 -4.07
C ASN A 201 4.99 3.24 -3.79
N GLY A 202 4.13 4.01 -4.46
CA GLY A 202 2.68 3.93 -4.28
C GLY A 202 2.14 2.50 -4.38
N ARG A 203 2.60 1.76 -5.39
CA ARG A 203 2.17 0.38 -5.64
C ARG A 203 2.66 -0.59 -4.56
N ILE A 204 3.92 -0.51 -4.16
CA ILE A 204 4.46 -1.34 -3.07
C ILE A 204 3.80 -0.98 -1.73
N GLY A 205 3.52 0.30 -1.48
CA GLY A 205 2.84 0.77 -0.28
C GLY A 205 1.41 0.22 -0.17
N ARG A 206 0.68 0.13 -1.29
CA ARG A 206 -0.67 -0.46 -1.32
C ARG A 206 -0.64 -1.98 -1.17
N ILE A 207 0.33 -2.67 -1.78
CA ILE A 207 0.57 -4.10 -1.52
C ILE A 207 0.87 -4.34 -0.03
N LEU A 208 1.73 -3.52 0.57
CA LEU A 208 2.11 -3.61 1.98
C LEU A 208 0.89 -3.52 2.90
N ASN A 209 -0.09 -2.67 2.61
CA ASN A 209 -1.33 -2.59 3.39
C ASN A 209 -2.04 -3.95 3.45
N VAL A 210 -2.24 -4.58 2.30
CA VAL A 210 -2.96 -5.87 2.22
C VAL A 210 -2.15 -7.00 2.86
N LEU A 211 -0.82 -7.03 2.67
CA LEU A 211 0.04 -8.00 3.34
C LEU A 211 0.02 -7.84 4.86
N TYR A 212 0.02 -6.61 5.36
CA TYR A 212 -0.05 -6.34 6.79
C TYR A 212 -1.38 -6.80 7.40
N LEU A 213 -2.51 -6.55 6.74
CA LEU A 213 -3.81 -7.07 7.21
C LEU A 213 -3.88 -8.60 7.16
N THR A 214 -3.17 -9.22 6.22
CA THR A 214 -3.06 -10.68 6.13
C THR A 214 -2.17 -11.23 7.26
N ARG A 215 -1.04 -10.58 7.55
CA ARG A 215 -0.15 -10.90 8.68
C ARG A 215 -0.91 -10.90 10.00
N THR A 216 -1.74 -9.88 10.25
CA THR A 216 -2.48 -9.75 11.51
C THR A 216 -3.71 -10.66 11.60
N GLY A 217 -3.97 -11.45 10.55
CA GLY A 217 -5.11 -12.34 10.48
C GLY A 217 -6.44 -11.62 10.34
N LEU A 218 -6.47 -10.31 10.07
CA LEU A 218 -7.69 -9.60 9.68
C LEU A 218 -8.18 -10.03 8.29
N LEU A 219 -7.26 -10.54 7.46
CA LEU A 219 -7.54 -11.28 6.23
C LEU A 219 -6.76 -12.61 6.25
N GLU A 220 -7.25 -13.63 5.54
CA GLU A 220 -6.50 -14.89 5.34
C GLU A 220 -5.76 -14.93 4.01
N ILE A 221 -6.32 -14.23 3.03
CA ILE A 221 -5.81 -14.08 1.68
C ILE A 221 -5.87 -12.59 1.30
N PRO A 222 -4.98 -12.11 0.41
CA PRO A 222 -4.88 -10.69 0.08
C PRO A 222 -5.97 -10.24 -0.91
N VAL A 223 -7.23 -10.25 -0.48
CA VAL A 223 -8.42 -10.02 -1.33
C VAL A 223 -9.07 -8.65 -1.17
N LEU A 224 -8.50 -7.76 -0.35
CA LEU A 224 -9.04 -6.42 -0.16
C LEU A 224 -8.75 -5.52 -1.37
N TYR A 225 -9.80 -5.05 -2.03
CA TYR A 225 -9.71 -4.16 -3.20
C TYR A 225 -9.60 -2.67 -2.81
N LEU A 226 -8.63 -2.34 -1.95
CA LEU A 226 -8.47 -1.01 -1.34
C LEU A 226 -8.27 0.10 -2.38
N SER A 227 -7.53 -0.18 -3.45
CA SER A 227 -7.19 0.81 -4.48
C SER A 227 -8.41 1.34 -5.22
N ARG A 228 -9.53 0.60 -5.27
CA ARG A 228 -10.77 1.08 -5.91
C ARG A 228 -11.27 2.39 -5.29
N PHE A 229 -11.25 2.49 -3.96
CA PHE A 229 -11.66 3.70 -3.26
C PHE A 229 -10.64 4.82 -3.47
N ILE A 230 -9.35 4.50 -3.38
CA ILE A 230 -8.26 5.48 -3.57
C ILE A 230 -8.33 6.09 -4.97
N THR A 231 -8.52 5.28 -6.01
CA THR A 231 -8.64 5.78 -7.40
C THR A 231 -9.84 6.71 -7.57
N ARG A 232 -11.02 6.34 -7.03
CA ARG A 232 -12.22 7.20 -7.09
C ARG A 232 -12.05 8.51 -6.33
N ASN A 233 -11.25 8.51 -5.26
CA ASN A 233 -11.03 9.63 -4.37
C ASN A 233 -9.56 10.11 -4.39
N LYS A 234 -8.91 10.07 -5.56
CA LYS A 234 -7.46 10.30 -5.73
C LYS A 234 -7.01 11.67 -5.21
N ALA A 235 -7.80 12.71 -5.44
CA ALA A 235 -7.48 14.05 -4.94
C ALA A 235 -7.48 14.11 -3.41
N GLU A 236 -8.48 13.51 -2.77
CA GLU A 236 -8.59 13.45 -1.31
C GLU A 236 -7.48 12.60 -0.69
N TYR A 237 -7.11 11.48 -1.33
CA TYR A 237 -5.98 10.65 -0.90
C TYR A 237 -4.69 11.47 -0.75
N TYR A 238 -4.29 12.19 -1.81
CA TYR A 238 -3.08 13.01 -1.77
C TYR A 238 -3.24 14.23 -0.84
N ARG A 239 -4.44 14.81 -0.75
CA ARG A 239 -4.73 15.92 0.17
C ARG A 239 -4.52 15.51 1.62
N HIS A 240 -5.08 14.38 2.05
CA HIS A 240 -4.93 13.88 3.43
C HIS A 240 -3.49 13.47 3.74
N LEU A 241 -2.84 12.77 2.79
CA LEU A 241 -1.45 12.36 2.93
C LEU A 241 -0.51 13.58 3.10
N GLN A 242 -0.77 14.65 2.35
CA GLN A 242 -0.03 15.91 2.48
C GLN A 242 -0.40 16.67 3.77
N ALA A 243 -1.67 16.68 4.18
CA ALA A 243 -2.10 17.33 5.43
C ALA A 243 -1.41 16.76 6.66
N VAL A 244 -1.14 15.45 6.71
CA VAL A 244 -0.33 14.86 7.79
C VAL A 244 1.11 15.41 7.77
N ARG A 245 1.68 15.63 6.58
CA ARG A 245 3.05 16.16 6.45
C ARG A 245 3.14 17.64 6.84
N ASP A 246 2.12 18.41 6.51
CA ASP A 246 2.10 19.86 6.71
C ASP A 246 1.67 20.24 8.13
N THR A 247 0.65 19.58 8.68
CA THR A 247 -0.01 19.98 9.93
C THR A 247 -0.18 18.85 10.95
N GLY A 248 0.24 17.62 10.62
CA GLY A 248 0.08 16.48 11.52
C GLY A 248 -1.36 15.98 11.66
N ASP A 249 -2.21 16.20 10.65
CA ASP A 249 -3.63 15.82 10.64
C ASP A 249 -3.85 14.30 10.49
N TRP A 250 -3.40 13.54 11.50
CA TRP A 250 -3.50 12.08 11.55
C TRP A 250 -4.94 11.60 11.66
N GLU A 251 -5.82 12.32 12.37
CA GLU A 251 -7.23 11.93 12.53
C GLU A 251 -7.90 11.78 11.16
N ALA A 252 -7.81 12.81 10.31
CA ALA A 252 -8.48 12.81 9.01
C ALA A 252 -7.89 11.75 8.06
N TRP A 253 -6.58 11.54 8.09
CA TRP A 253 -5.92 10.48 7.31
C TRP A 253 -6.36 9.08 7.73
N VAL A 254 -6.40 8.80 9.04
CA VAL A 254 -6.81 7.50 9.57
C VAL A 254 -8.28 7.25 9.23
N ILE A 255 -9.16 8.24 9.38
CA ILE A 255 -10.57 8.13 8.99
C ILE A 255 -10.69 7.80 7.50
N TYR A 256 -9.99 8.51 6.62
CA TYR A 256 -9.98 8.24 5.18
C TYR A 256 -9.62 6.79 4.85
N MET A 257 -8.55 6.28 5.46
CA MET A 257 -8.10 4.90 5.23
C MET A 257 -9.10 3.87 5.78
N LEU A 258 -9.73 4.14 6.93
CA LEU A 258 -10.75 3.27 7.51
C LEU A 258 -12.03 3.26 6.66
N GLU A 259 -12.44 4.40 6.10
CA GLU A 259 -13.56 4.48 5.16
C GLU A 259 -13.26 3.72 3.87
N ALA A 260 -12.03 3.82 3.35
CA ALA A 260 -11.58 3.05 2.20
C ALA A 260 -11.69 1.54 2.46
N VAL A 261 -11.26 1.06 3.63
CA VAL A 261 -11.43 -0.34 4.04
C VAL A 261 -12.91 -0.71 4.15
N ALA A 262 -13.73 0.11 4.79
CA ALA A 262 -15.14 -0.16 4.99
C ALA A 262 -15.91 -0.30 3.66
N GLU A 263 -15.77 0.68 2.76
CA GLU A 263 -16.47 0.69 1.46
C GLU A 263 -16.00 -0.45 0.57
N THR A 264 -14.69 -0.64 0.44
CA THR A 264 -14.15 -1.68 -0.46
C THR A 264 -14.43 -3.09 0.06
N SER A 265 -14.44 -3.30 1.37
CA SER A 265 -14.84 -4.58 1.95
C SER A 265 -16.31 -4.88 1.64
N ALA A 266 -17.21 -3.91 1.83
CA ALA A 266 -18.64 -4.09 1.52
C ALA A 266 -18.87 -4.38 0.04
N THR A 267 -18.27 -3.61 -0.87
CA THR A 267 -18.43 -3.79 -2.31
C THR A 267 -17.79 -5.08 -2.85
N THR A 268 -16.80 -5.66 -2.16
CA THR A 268 -16.20 -6.93 -2.58
C THR A 268 -17.12 -8.13 -2.28
N VAL A 269 -18.05 -7.97 -1.34
CA VAL A 269 -19.00 -9.02 -0.91
C VAL A 269 -20.32 -8.97 -1.70
N GLU A 270 -20.66 -7.82 -2.28
CA GLU A 270 -21.82 -7.62 -3.17
C GLU A 270 -21.64 -8.26 -4.55
#